data_AF-A0A1Z5HVN2-F1
#
_entry.id   AF-A0A1Z5HVN2-F1
#
_cell.length_a   1.000
_cell.length_b   1.000
_cell.length_c   1.000
_cell.angle_alpha   90.00
_cell.angle_beta   90.00
_cell.angle_gamma   90.00
#
_symmetry.space_group_name_H-M   'P 1'
#
loop_
_entity.id
_entity.type
_entity.pdbx_description
1 polymer ?
#
loop_
_entity_poly.entity_id
_entity_poly.type
_entity_poly.pdbx_seq_one_letter_code
_entity_poly.pdbx_strand_id
1 'polypeptide(L)'
;MTIRIMGNGPLGAIVVVANAKGEVKGYVQDPTVHLPPRADKKLDVGGAVGNTGMLYVTKDLGLKEPYTGSVQLVSGEIAEDLAYYFYDSEQRPSSVALGVLVEKDHSVRAAGGLIIQLMPGAQEEIIERLEKNLKNLESVSSLIDQGRKPEELLALTLDGFNIKIHQKQAVKFACNCSRERLEEILLSLGHAELKSMLEEQGQAEVRCHFCNRTYHFSRAEIVQLLKELEEKKGS
;
A
#
# COMPACT_ATOMS: atom_id res chain seq x y z
N MET A 1 -7.78 2.62 5.99
CA MET A 1 -6.97 3.61 5.27
C MET A 1 -6.51 3.02 3.96
N THR A 2 -6.48 3.81 2.90
CA THR A 2 -6.02 3.41 1.57
C THR A 2 -5.00 4.42 1.05
N ILE A 3 -3.85 3.95 0.60
CA ILE A 3 -2.84 4.74 -0.11
C ILE A 3 -2.90 4.36 -1.58
N ARG A 4 -2.95 5.35 -2.46
CA ARG A 4 -2.85 5.15 -3.91
C ARG A 4 -1.73 6.02 -4.45
N ILE A 5 -0.83 5.42 -5.21
CA ILE A 5 0.28 6.12 -5.87
C ILE A 5 0.07 5.91 -7.36
N MET A 6 -0.16 7.02 -8.07
CA MET A 6 -0.44 7.04 -9.50
C MET A 6 0.63 7.87 -10.19
N GLY A 7 1.76 7.22 -10.46
CA GLY A 7 2.84 7.81 -11.24
C GLY A 7 2.76 7.44 -12.72
N ASN A 8 3.61 8.07 -13.52
CA ASN A 8 3.70 7.86 -14.97
C ASN A 8 4.73 6.78 -15.37
N GLY A 9 5.25 6.02 -14.41
CA GLY A 9 6.19 4.93 -14.67
C GLY A 9 5.49 3.62 -15.10
N PRO A 10 6.26 2.64 -15.58
CA PRO A 10 5.74 1.39 -16.13
C PRO A 10 5.00 0.52 -15.09
N LEU A 11 5.24 0.71 -13.79
CA LEU A 11 4.58 -0.07 -12.72
C LEU A 11 3.07 0.21 -12.63
N GLY A 12 2.65 1.35 -13.17
CA GLY A 12 1.28 1.86 -13.11
C GLY A 12 0.85 2.16 -11.68
N ALA A 13 -0.45 2.00 -11.40
CA ALA A 13 -0.99 2.31 -10.09
C ALA A 13 -0.50 1.35 -8.99
N ILE A 14 -0.07 1.90 -7.85
CA ILE A 14 0.13 1.16 -6.60
C ILE A 14 -1.02 1.45 -5.67
N VAL A 15 -1.66 0.41 -5.13
CA VAL A 15 -2.77 0.54 -4.19
C VAL A 15 -2.48 -0.29 -2.95
N VAL A 16 -2.49 0.34 -1.78
CA VAL A 16 -2.28 -0.32 -0.48
C VAL A 16 -3.44 0.03 0.44
N VAL A 17 -4.02 -0.97 1.09
CA VAL A 17 -5.07 -0.82 2.09
C VAL A 17 -4.57 -1.37 3.41
N ALA A 18 -4.70 -0.59 4.47
CA ALA A 18 -4.35 -0.98 5.83
C ALA A 18 -5.46 -0.62 6.82
N ASN A 19 -5.64 -1.43 7.86
CA ASN A 19 -6.55 -1.16 8.96
C ASN A 19 -5.83 -1.01 10.31
N ALA A 20 -6.56 -0.60 11.34
CA ALA A 20 -6.01 -0.37 12.68
C ALA A 20 -5.53 -1.66 13.39
N LYS A 21 -5.83 -2.85 12.85
CA LYS A 21 -5.45 -4.16 13.42
C LYS A 21 -4.14 -4.71 12.87
N GLY A 22 -3.43 -3.95 12.02
CA GLY A 22 -2.16 -4.37 11.42
C GLY A 22 -2.36 -5.26 10.20
N GLU A 23 -3.56 -5.31 9.65
CA GLU A 23 -3.85 -6.07 8.44
C GLU A 23 -3.64 -5.18 7.21
N VAL A 24 -2.82 -5.65 6.29
CA VAL A 24 -2.43 -4.92 5.07
C VAL A 24 -2.67 -5.78 3.84
N LYS A 25 -3.09 -5.15 2.75
CA LYS A 25 -3.12 -5.75 1.41
C LYS A 25 -2.75 -4.69 0.39
N GLY A 26 -2.13 -5.09 -0.71
CA GLY A 26 -1.81 -4.16 -1.77
C GLY A 26 -1.52 -4.87 -3.08
N TYR A 27 -1.57 -4.12 -4.16
CA TYR A 27 -1.20 -4.58 -5.49
C TYR A 27 -0.59 -3.45 -6.29
N VAL A 28 0.13 -3.83 -7.34
CA VAL A 28 0.59 -2.95 -8.41
C VAL A 28 -0.12 -3.31 -9.70
N GLN A 29 -0.27 -2.36 -10.61
CA GLN A 29 -0.97 -2.58 -11.87
C GLN A 29 -0.19 -3.53 -12.79
N ASP A 30 1.11 -3.32 -12.97
CA ASP A 30 1.98 -4.23 -13.70
C ASP A 30 3.04 -4.87 -12.78
N PRO A 31 2.81 -6.09 -12.28
CA PRO A 31 3.75 -6.78 -11.40
C PRO A 31 4.97 -7.36 -12.13
N THR A 32 5.04 -7.25 -13.46
CA THR A 32 6.12 -7.81 -14.27
C THR A 32 7.27 -6.85 -14.50
N VAL A 33 7.11 -5.59 -14.08
CA VAL A 33 8.12 -4.54 -14.23
C VAL A 33 9.39 -4.90 -13.49
N HIS A 34 10.48 -4.94 -14.24
CA HIS A 34 11.83 -5.10 -13.72
C HIS A 34 12.76 -4.16 -14.47
N LEU A 35 13.27 -3.15 -13.76
CA LEU A 35 14.22 -2.18 -14.31
C LEU A 35 15.65 -2.55 -13.92
N PRO A 36 16.65 -2.20 -14.75
CA PRO A 36 18.04 -2.28 -14.34
C PRO A 36 18.29 -1.53 -13.03
N PRO A 37 19.20 -2.00 -12.17
CA PRO A 37 19.59 -1.26 -10.97
C PRO A 37 20.14 0.12 -11.32
N ARG A 38 19.95 1.09 -10.42
CA ARG A 38 20.53 2.43 -10.53
C ARG A 38 22.06 2.38 -10.41
N ALA A 39 22.70 3.53 -10.63
CA ALA A 39 24.15 3.69 -10.47
C ALA A 39 24.67 3.32 -9.07
N ASP A 40 23.85 3.49 -8.02
CA ASP A 40 24.15 3.08 -6.64
C ASP A 40 23.88 1.59 -6.37
N LYS A 41 23.60 0.81 -7.41
CA LYS A 41 23.25 -0.63 -7.40
C LYS A 41 21.97 -0.97 -6.65
N LYS A 42 21.13 0.01 -6.32
CA LYS A 42 19.81 -0.22 -5.73
C LYS A 42 18.73 -0.40 -6.80
N LEU A 43 17.59 -0.94 -6.40
CA LEU A 43 16.40 -1.02 -7.24
C LEU A 43 15.95 0.38 -7.66
N ASP A 44 15.58 0.54 -8.94
CA ASP A 44 15.09 1.81 -9.48
C ASP A 44 13.59 1.96 -9.23
N VAL A 45 13.23 2.25 -7.97
CA VAL A 45 11.83 2.42 -7.54
C VAL A 45 11.23 3.65 -8.20
N GLY A 46 11.94 4.79 -8.16
CA GLY A 46 11.51 6.03 -8.81
C GLY A 46 11.31 5.87 -10.31
N GLY A 47 12.17 5.12 -11.01
CA GLY A 47 11.97 4.79 -12.42
C GLY A 47 10.73 3.92 -12.68
N ALA A 48 10.43 2.97 -11.79
CA ALA A 48 9.27 2.09 -11.92
C ALA A 48 7.95 2.82 -11.64
N VAL A 49 7.93 3.66 -10.60
CA VAL A 49 6.76 4.46 -10.20
C VAL A 49 6.54 5.64 -11.15
N GLY A 50 7.63 6.27 -11.59
CA GLY A 50 7.61 7.58 -12.23
C GLY A 50 7.63 8.73 -11.22
N ASN A 51 8.11 9.88 -11.66
CA ASN A 51 8.24 11.09 -10.83
C ASN A 51 7.13 12.13 -11.10
N THR A 52 6.26 11.86 -12.08
CA THR A 52 5.12 12.72 -12.40
C THR A 52 3.85 11.97 -12.08
N GLY A 53 3.03 12.53 -11.21
CA GLY A 53 1.83 11.87 -10.75
C GLY A 53 1.39 12.34 -9.38
N MET A 54 0.52 11.56 -8.75
CA MET A 54 -0.11 11.93 -7.49
C MET A 54 -0.07 10.77 -6.48
N LEU A 55 0.15 11.13 -5.22
CA LEU A 55 -0.06 10.28 -4.05
C LEU A 55 -1.37 10.69 -3.37
N TYR A 56 -2.25 9.73 -3.11
CA TYR A 56 -3.52 9.91 -2.40
C TYR A 56 -3.53 9.07 -1.13
N VAL A 57 -3.99 9.66 -0.02
CA VAL A 57 -4.25 8.95 1.23
C VAL A 57 -5.69 9.17 1.64
N THR A 58 -6.47 8.09 1.60
CA THR A 58 -7.87 8.07 1.97
C THR A 58 -8.05 7.42 3.34
N LYS A 59 -8.64 8.15 4.29
CA LYS A 59 -8.97 7.71 5.64
C LYS A 59 -10.47 7.58 5.78
N ASP A 60 -10.92 6.34 5.97
CA ASP A 60 -12.29 6.05 6.42
C ASP A 60 -12.30 6.03 7.95
N LEU A 61 -12.94 7.05 8.53
CA LEU A 61 -13.04 7.27 9.97
C LEU A 61 -14.41 6.88 10.52
N GLY A 62 -15.26 6.20 9.73
CA GLY A 62 -16.66 5.92 10.11
C GLY A 62 -17.54 7.18 10.09
N LEU A 63 -17.10 8.23 9.39
CA LEU A 63 -17.89 9.41 9.08
C LEU A 63 -18.80 9.16 7.86
N LYS A 64 -19.67 10.11 7.51
CA LYS A 64 -20.54 9.98 6.31
C LYS A 64 -19.75 9.77 5.02
N GLU A 65 -18.62 10.45 4.88
CA GLU A 65 -17.75 10.34 3.71
C GLU A 65 -16.29 10.18 4.13
N PRO A 66 -15.49 9.39 3.38
CA PRO A 66 -14.08 9.24 3.66
C PRO A 66 -13.30 10.52 3.34
N TYR A 67 -12.32 10.86 4.15
CA TYR A 67 -11.42 11.98 3.89
C TYR A 67 -10.27 11.55 2.98
N THR A 68 -9.96 12.33 1.94
CA THR A 68 -8.82 12.07 1.05
C THR A 68 -7.92 13.29 0.97
N GLY A 69 -6.67 13.14 1.37
CA GLY A 69 -5.60 14.09 1.09
C GLY A 69 -4.78 13.64 -0.11
N SER A 70 -4.13 14.57 -0.81
CA SER A 70 -3.30 14.26 -1.97
C SER A 70 -2.17 15.27 -2.18
N VAL A 71 -1.04 14.78 -2.69
CA VAL A 71 0.11 15.60 -3.10
C VAL A 71 0.65 15.10 -4.44
N GLN A 72 1.40 15.96 -5.13
CA GLN A 72 2.21 15.53 -6.28
C GLN A 72 3.36 14.65 -5.81
N LEU A 73 3.77 13.70 -6.65
CA LEU A 73 5.01 12.96 -6.43
C LEU A 73 6.20 13.90 -6.55
N VAL A 74 7.18 13.71 -5.66
CA VAL A 74 8.42 14.50 -5.64
C VAL A 74 9.59 13.71 -6.21
N SER A 75 9.61 12.39 -6.01
CA SER A 75 10.68 11.53 -6.52
C SER A 75 10.22 10.18 -7.04
N GLY A 76 9.08 9.67 -6.57
CA GLY A 76 8.65 8.29 -6.83
C GLY A 76 9.36 7.26 -5.95
N GLU A 77 10.24 7.67 -5.03
CA GLU A 77 10.94 6.80 -4.08
C GLU A 77 10.09 6.47 -2.83
N ILE A 78 8.78 6.70 -2.87
CA ILE A 78 7.74 6.32 -1.88
C ILE A 78 7.92 6.96 -0.50
N ALA A 79 9.04 6.72 0.18
CA ALA A 79 9.36 7.27 1.49
C ALA A 79 9.39 8.80 1.46
N GLU A 80 10.05 9.38 0.46
CA GLU A 80 10.11 10.83 0.27
C GLU A 80 8.75 11.42 -0.09
N ASP A 81 7.99 10.75 -0.97
CA ASP A 81 6.63 11.17 -1.33
C ASP A 81 5.68 11.13 -0.12
N LEU A 82 5.82 10.13 0.76
CA LEU A 82 5.06 10.06 2.02
C LEU A 82 5.50 11.12 3.03
N ALA A 83 6.80 11.38 3.16
CA ALA A 83 7.31 12.46 4.01
C ALA A 83 6.76 13.82 3.55
N TYR A 84 6.75 14.07 2.24
CA TYR A 84 6.16 15.25 1.64
C TYR A 84 4.64 15.31 1.86
N TYR A 85 3.92 14.20 1.72
CA TYR A 85 2.49 14.12 2.05
C TYR A 85 2.20 14.55 3.49
N PHE A 86 2.96 14.03 4.47
CA PHE A 86 2.75 14.42 5.87
C PHE A 86 3.05 15.90 6.10
N TYR A 87 4.07 16.45 5.44
CA TYR A 87 4.40 17.87 5.53
C TYR A 87 3.30 18.76 4.94
N ASP A 88 2.92 18.53 3.69
CA ASP A 88 2.03 19.41 2.93
C ASP A 88 0.54 19.18 3.29
N SER A 89 0.09 17.93 3.28
CA SER A 89 -1.33 17.60 3.49
C SER A 89 -1.70 17.47 4.98
N GLU A 90 -0.78 17.06 5.85
CA GLU A 90 -1.08 16.90 7.29
C GLU A 90 -0.45 17.98 8.18
N GLN A 91 0.40 18.86 7.65
CA GLN A 91 1.14 19.88 8.42
C GLN A 91 1.96 19.25 9.57
N ARG A 92 2.52 18.07 9.30
CA ARG A 92 3.30 17.27 10.25
C ARG A 92 4.66 16.93 9.63
N PRO A 93 5.70 17.75 9.90
CA PRO A 93 7.06 17.44 9.47
C PRO A 93 7.43 16.02 9.90
N SER A 94 7.79 15.20 8.92
CA SER A 94 7.99 13.77 9.11
C SER A 94 9.22 13.29 8.38
N SER A 95 10.00 12.42 9.03
CA SER A 95 11.05 11.63 8.40
C SER A 95 10.52 10.21 8.20
N VAL A 96 10.51 9.76 6.96
CA VAL A 96 10.07 8.42 6.58
C VAL A 96 11.27 7.70 5.99
N ALA A 97 11.63 6.54 6.53
CA ALA A 97 12.61 5.65 5.92
C ALA A 97 11.99 4.28 5.71
N LEU A 98 12.01 3.80 4.47
CA LEU A 98 11.49 2.50 4.06
C LEU A 98 12.62 1.74 3.35
N GLY A 99 12.64 0.43 3.49
CA GLY A 99 13.63 -0.40 2.83
C GLY A 99 13.10 -1.79 2.55
N VAL A 100 13.41 -2.29 1.35
CA VAL A 100 13.18 -3.68 0.96
C VAL A 100 14.47 -4.22 0.35
N LEU A 101 14.86 -5.42 0.78
CA LEU A 101 15.95 -6.20 0.23
C LEU A 101 15.36 -7.46 -0.40
N VAL A 102 15.71 -7.68 -1.67
CA VAL A 102 15.18 -8.77 -2.49
C VAL A 102 16.34 -9.66 -2.92
N GLU A 103 16.15 -10.97 -2.81
CA GLU A 103 17.12 -11.97 -3.26
C GLU A 103 17.11 -12.15 -4.78
N LYS A 104 18.09 -12.88 -5.30
CA LYS A 104 18.18 -13.19 -6.74
C LYS A 104 17.01 -14.04 -7.26
N ASP A 105 16.34 -14.78 -6.37
CA ASP A 105 15.13 -15.56 -6.69
C ASP A 105 13.84 -14.73 -6.56
N HIS A 106 13.95 -13.41 -6.39
CA HIS A 106 12.87 -12.46 -6.17
C HIS A 106 12.12 -12.60 -4.83
N SER A 107 12.59 -13.45 -3.91
CA SER A 107 12.04 -13.51 -2.56
C SER A 107 12.45 -12.29 -1.74
N VAL A 108 11.56 -11.86 -0.85
CA VAL A 108 11.85 -10.75 0.08
C VAL A 108 12.70 -11.29 1.22
N ARG A 109 13.91 -10.77 1.36
CA ARG A 109 14.83 -11.09 2.46
C ARG A 109 14.56 -10.27 3.70
N ALA A 110 14.43 -8.97 3.51
CA ALA A 110 14.20 -8.01 4.58
C ALA A 110 13.29 -6.89 4.08
N ALA A 111 12.30 -6.49 4.88
CA ALA A 111 11.43 -5.37 4.58
C ALA A 111 10.98 -4.67 5.85
N GLY A 112 10.99 -3.34 5.84
CA GLY A 112 10.43 -2.56 6.92
C GLY A 112 10.70 -1.08 6.78
N GLY A 113 10.43 -0.35 7.85
CA GLY A 113 10.42 1.09 7.81
C GLY A 113 10.28 1.72 9.19
N LEU A 114 10.50 3.03 9.21
CA LEU A 114 10.26 3.90 10.36
C LEU A 114 9.63 5.20 9.87
N ILE A 115 8.76 5.75 10.72
CA ILE A 115 8.17 7.07 10.54
C ILE A 115 8.41 7.82 11.85
N ILE A 116 9.07 8.96 11.77
CA ILE A 116 9.30 9.87 12.89
C ILE A 116 8.61 11.17 12.55
N GLN A 117 7.75 11.65 13.44
CA GLN A 117 7.00 12.89 13.24
C GLN A 117 7.31 13.84 14.38
N LEU A 118 7.66 15.08 14.02
CA LEU A 118 7.85 16.15 15.00
C LEU A 118 6.47 16.67 15.42
N MET A 119 6.26 16.79 16.73
CA MET A 119 5.05 17.37 17.26
C MET A 119 5.15 18.91 17.27
N PRO A 120 4.01 19.64 17.23
CA PRO A 120 4.03 21.09 17.30
C PRO A 120 4.81 21.60 18.51
N GLY A 121 5.68 22.59 18.29
CA GLY A 121 6.51 23.17 19.34
C GLY A 121 7.81 22.41 19.66
N ALA A 122 8.23 21.48 18.80
CA ALA A 122 9.57 20.89 18.91
C ALA A 122 10.66 21.97 18.84
N GLN A 123 11.63 21.92 19.76
CA GLN A 123 12.75 22.86 19.81
C GLN A 123 13.77 22.55 18.71
N GLU A 124 14.47 23.58 18.22
CA GLU A 124 15.47 23.43 17.14
C GLU A 124 16.53 22.37 17.46
N GLU A 125 17.01 22.32 18.70
CA GLU A 125 18.01 21.34 19.16
C GLU A 125 17.53 19.88 19.00
N ILE A 126 16.22 19.63 19.16
CA ILE A 126 15.63 18.30 18.93
C ILE A 126 15.69 17.95 17.44
N ILE A 127 15.40 18.92 16.57
CA ILE A 127 15.39 18.75 15.12
C ILE A 127 16.82 18.48 14.63
N GLU A 128 17.79 19.32 15.00
CA GLU A 128 19.19 19.17 14.62
C GLU A 128 19.76 17.80 15.05
N ARG A 129 19.46 17.37 16.27
CA ARG A 129 19.90 16.06 16.77
C ARG A 129 19.28 14.91 15.98
N LEU A 130 17.97 14.98 15.72
CA LEU A 130 17.27 13.97 14.95
C LEU A 130 17.84 13.86 13.53
N GLU A 131 18.07 14.99 12.85
CA GLU A 131 18.69 15.01 11.52
C GLU A 131 20.08 14.38 11.52
N LYS A 132 20.89 14.67 12.54
CA LYS A 132 22.22 14.07 12.70
C LYS A 132 22.13 12.55 12.86
N ASN A 133 21.19 12.06 13.67
CA ASN A 133 20.99 10.62 13.86
C ASN A 133 20.56 9.94 12.56
N LEU A 134 19.61 10.55 11.83
CA LEU A 134 19.10 10.01 10.57
C LEU A 134 20.15 10.00 9.46
N LYS A 135 21.00 11.04 9.35
CA LYS A 135 22.09 11.10 8.36
C LYS A 135 23.14 9.99 8.54
N ASN A 136 23.33 9.52 9.77
CA ASN A 136 24.31 8.49 10.10
C ASN A 136 23.70 7.08 10.14
N LEU A 137 22.40 6.95 9.92
CA LEU A 137 21.72 5.67 9.98
C LEU A 137 22.04 4.85 8.73
N GLU A 138 22.40 3.58 8.94
CA GLU A 138 22.44 2.60 7.86
C GLU A 138 21.03 2.43 7.23
N SER A 139 20.95 1.93 6.00
CA SER A 139 19.65 1.68 5.37
C SER A 139 18.80 0.75 6.24
N VAL A 140 17.49 1.05 6.33
CA VAL A 140 16.54 0.28 7.13
C VAL A 140 16.53 -1.20 6.73
N SER A 141 16.62 -1.50 5.44
CA SER A 141 16.68 -2.87 4.94
C SER A 141 17.92 -3.63 5.43
N SER A 142 19.08 -2.97 5.55
CA SER A 142 20.30 -3.61 6.05
C SER A 142 20.20 -3.89 7.56
N LEU A 143 19.69 -2.93 8.34
CA LEU A 143 19.48 -3.13 9.78
C LEU A 143 18.52 -4.30 10.04
N ILE A 144 17.45 -4.41 9.27
CA ILE A 144 16.50 -5.53 9.38
C ILE A 144 17.17 -6.84 8.95
N ASP A 145 18.00 -6.83 7.90
CA ASP A 145 18.74 -8.02 7.47
C ASP A 145 19.72 -8.53 8.54
N GLN A 146 20.28 -7.62 9.34
CA GLN A 146 21.10 -7.96 10.51
C GLN A 146 20.28 -8.51 11.69
N GLY A 147 18.96 -8.67 11.55
CA GLY A 147 18.06 -9.18 12.59
C GLY A 147 17.67 -8.16 13.65
N ARG A 148 17.89 -6.87 13.42
CA ARG A 148 17.52 -5.80 14.36
C ARG A 148 16.01 -5.72 14.52
N LYS A 149 15.55 -5.62 15.76
CA LYS A 149 14.13 -5.44 16.07
C LYS A 149 13.70 -3.98 15.91
N PRO A 150 12.40 -3.69 15.72
CA PRO A 150 11.90 -2.31 15.60
C PRO A 150 12.35 -1.38 16.73
N GLU A 151 12.44 -1.90 17.96
CA GLU A 151 12.89 -1.13 19.13
C GLU A 151 14.36 -0.73 19.03
N GLU A 152 15.20 -1.55 18.41
CA GLU A 152 16.61 -1.23 18.16
C GLU A 152 16.75 -0.18 17.07
N LEU A 153 15.92 -0.24 16.01
CA LEU A 153 15.85 0.80 14.99
C LEU A 153 15.45 2.16 15.63
N LEU A 154 14.46 2.15 16.52
CA LEU A 154 14.06 3.34 17.27
C LEU A 154 15.20 3.84 18.18
N ALA A 155 15.90 2.95 18.88
CA ALA A 155 17.03 3.33 19.73
C ALA A 155 18.17 4.01 18.95
N LEU A 156 18.47 3.54 17.73
CA LEU A 156 19.47 4.14 16.86
C LEU A 156 19.04 5.50 16.32
N THR A 157 17.79 5.59 15.83
CA THR A 157 17.26 6.81 15.22
C THR A 157 16.97 7.91 16.25
N LEU A 158 16.56 7.53 17.45
CA LEU A 158 16.24 8.42 18.55
C LEU A 158 17.32 8.40 19.62
N ASP A 159 18.59 8.22 19.23
CA ASP A 159 19.70 8.20 20.17
C ASP A 159 19.74 9.47 21.04
N GLY A 160 19.77 9.23 22.35
CA GLY A 160 19.68 10.16 23.47
C GLY A 160 18.40 11.01 23.55
N PHE A 161 17.31 10.53 22.96
CA PHE A 161 15.96 10.83 23.44
C PHE A 161 15.48 9.74 24.41
N ASN A 162 14.49 10.07 25.24
CA ASN A 162 13.82 9.08 26.07
C ASN A 162 12.71 8.38 25.27
N ILE A 163 12.84 7.08 25.03
CA ILE A 163 11.90 6.31 24.22
C ILE A 163 10.88 5.62 25.13
N LYS A 164 9.61 5.90 24.89
CA LYS A 164 8.50 5.19 25.54
C LYS A 164 7.72 4.39 24.50
N ILE A 165 7.72 3.07 24.65
CA ILE A 165 6.94 2.17 23.80
C ILE A 165 5.51 2.09 24.34
N HIS A 166 4.54 2.59 23.57
CA HIS A 166 3.13 2.60 23.95
C HIS A 166 2.40 1.31 23.57
N GLN A 167 2.67 0.77 22.39
CA GLN A 167 1.99 -0.39 21.86
C GLN A 167 2.91 -1.19 20.94
N LYS A 168 2.70 -2.50 20.89
CA LYS A 168 3.24 -3.38 19.86
C LYS A 168 2.08 -4.11 19.19
N GLN A 169 2.13 -4.21 17.87
CA GLN A 169 1.09 -4.87 17.10
C GLN A 169 1.72 -5.67 15.98
N ALA A 170 1.30 -6.92 15.83
CA ALA A 170 1.70 -7.75 14.70
C ALA A 170 1.07 -7.21 13.42
N VAL A 171 1.86 -7.18 12.35
CA VAL A 171 1.39 -6.84 11.01
C VAL A 171 1.31 -8.11 10.17
N LYS A 172 0.28 -8.24 9.34
CA LYS A 172 0.11 -9.39 8.46
C LYS A 172 -0.56 -9.00 7.15
N PHE A 173 -0.27 -9.76 6.10
CA PHE A 173 -1.08 -9.73 4.90
C PHE A 173 -2.46 -10.31 5.21
N ALA A 174 -3.54 -9.58 4.89
CA ALA A 174 -4.89 -10.11 4.97
C ALA A 174 -5.79 -9.56 3.86
N CYS A 175 -6.35 -10.46 3.06
CA CYS A 175 -7.36 -10.12 2.07
C CYS A 175 -8.73 -10.61 2.54
N ASN A 176 -9.74 -9.80 2.30
CA ASN A 176 -11.12 -10.04 2.67
C ASN A 176 -12.00 -10.35 1.45
N CYS A 177 -11.43 -10.86 0.36
CA CYS A 177 -12.22 -11.40 -0.74
C CYS A 177 -12.92 -12.68 -0.29
N SER A 178 -14.15 -12.87 -0.71
CA SER A 178 -14.93 -14.09 -0.52
C SER A 178 -15.80 -14.32 -1.76
N ARG A 179 -16.38 -15.51 -1.89
CA ARG A 179 -17.24 -15.82 -3.04
C ARG A 179 -18.47 -14.91 -3.06
N GLU A 180 -19.08 -14.70 -1.89
CA GLU A 180 -20.28 -13.87 -1.71
C GLU A 180 -20.03 -12.42 -2.14
N ARG A 181 -18.87 -11.86 -1.80
CA ARG A 181 -18.51 -10.50 -2.23
C ARG A 181 -18.30 -10.38 -3.74
N LEU A 182 -17.80 -11.44 -4.36
CA LEU A 182 -17.64 -11.44 -5.82
C LEU A 182 -18.97 -11.63 -6.53
N GLU A 183 -19.91 -12.37 -5.95
CA GLU A 183 -21.29 -12.47 -6.44
C GLU A 183 -21.98 -11.10 -6.39
N GLU A 184 -21.84 -10.35 -5.29
CA GLU A 184 -22.34 -8.96 -5.21
C GLU A 184 -21.76 -8.06 -6.31
N ILE A 185 -20.45 -8.20 -6.60
CA ILE A 185 -19.79 -7.46 -7.68
C ILE A 185 -20.34 -7.87 -9.05
N LEU A 186 -20.50 -9.18 -9.31
CA LEU A 186 -21.08 -9.69 -10.55
C LEU A 186 -22.52 -9.19 -10.75
N LEU A 187 -23.34 -9.21 -9.69
CA LEU A 187 -24.70 -8.66 -9.73
C LEU A 187 -24.68 -7.16 -10.06
N SER A 188 -23.69 -6.40 -9.57
CA SER A 188 -23.58 -4.96 -9.82
C SER A 188 -23.27 -4.59 -11.28
N LEU A 189 -22.72 -5.52 -12.08
CA LEU A 189 -22.51 -5.33 -13.52
C LEU A 189 -23.85 -5.24 -14.28
N GLY A 190 -24.89 -5.86 -13.72
CA GLY A 190 -26.23 -5.87 -14.28
C GLY A 190 -26.46 -6.96 -15.32
N HIS A 191 -27.73 -7.07 -15.72
CA HIS A 191 -28.23 -8.21 -16.50
C HIS A 191 -27.57 -8.34 -17.89
N ALA A 192 -27.31 -7.22 -18.58
CA ALA A 192 -26.76 -7.25 -19.93
C ALA A 192 -25.35 -7.88 -19.96
N GLU A 193 -24.49 -7.46 -19.03
CA GLU A 193 -23.10 -7.93 -18.93
C GLU A 193 -23.03 -9.39 -18.49
N LEU A 194 -23.82 -9.79 -17.49
CA LEU A 194 -23.84 -11.20 -17.06
C LEU A 194 -24.38 -12.13 -18.15
N LYS A 195 -25.33 -11.67 -18.95
CA LYS A 195 -25.87 -12.45 -20.07
C LYS A 195 -24.84 -12.59 -21.20
N SER A 196 -24.10 -11.54 -21.55
CA SER A 196 -23.04 -11.65 -22.56
C SER A 196 -21.94 -12.62 -22.12
N MET A 197 -21.52 -12.57 -20.84
CA MET A 197 -20.56 -13.53 -20.28
C MET A 197 -21.04 -14.98 -20.43
N LEU A 198 -22.33 -15.23 -20.19
CA LEU A 198 -22.93 -16.56 -20.32
C LEU A 198 -22.98 -17.07 -21.77
N GLU A 199 -23.26 -16.18 -22.72
CA GLU A 199 -23.39 -16.50 -24.15
C GLU A 199 -22.01 -16.70 -24.81
N GLU A 200 -21.03 -15.88 -24.47
CA GLU A 200 -19.70 -15.90 -25.08
C GLU A 200 -18.76 -16.92 -24.45
N GLN A 201 -18.74 -17.00 -23.11
CA GLN A 201 -17.73 -17.76 -22.37
C GLN A 201 -18.32 -18.96 -21.63
N GLY A 202 -19.63 -18.93 -21.33
CA GLY A 202 -20.34 -20.01 -20.61
C GLY A 202 -19.94 -20.18 -19.14
N GLN A 203 -18.96 -19.41 -18.66
CA GLN A 203 -18.45 -19.36 -17.29
C GLN A 203 -17.83 -17.98 -17.05
N ALA A 204 -17.57 -17.65 -15.79
CA ALA A 204 -16.85 -16.43 -15.43
C ALA A 204 -15.67 -16.77 -14.52
N GLU A 205 -14.53 -16.16 -14.82
CA GLU A 205 -13.34 -16.20 -13.99
C GLU A 205 -13.10 -14.81 -13.39
N VAL A 206 -13.15 -14.72 -12.06
CA VAL A 206 -12.91 -13.46 -11.34
C VAL A 206 -11.65 -13.59 -10.51
N ARG A 207 -10.65 -12.78 -10.83
CA ARG A 207 -9.37 -12.76 -10.12
C ARG A 207 -9.32 -11.58 -9.16
N CYS A 208 -9.11 -11.84 -7.89
CA CYS A 208 -8.95 -10.77 -6.90
C CYS A 208 -7.60 -10.07 -7.09
N HIS A 209 -7.61 -8.78 -7.44
CA HIS A 209 -6.38 -8.00 -7.62
C HIS A 209 -5.46 -7.96 -6.38
N PHE A 210 -6.01 -8.02 -5.16
CA PHE A 210 -5.22 -7.92 -3.93
C PHE A 210 -4.49 -9.19 -3.52
N CYS A 211 -5.10 -10.36 -3.71
CA CYS A 211 -4.55 -11.64 -3.23
C CYS A 211 -4.31 -12.65 -4.33
N ASN A 212 -4.60 -12.28 -5.57
CA ASN A 212 -4.42 -13.10 -6.75
C ASN A 212 -5.22 -14.41 -6.80
N ARG A 213 -6.15 -14.63 -5.86
CA ARG A 213 -7.04 -15.78 -5.90
C ARG A 213 -8.00 -15.67 -7.06
N THR A 214 -8.11 -16.76 -7.81
CA THR A 214 -9.07 -16.93 -8.89
C THR A 214 -10.32 -17.63 -8.36
N TYR A 215 -11.48 -17.09 -8.71
CA TYR A 215 -12.78 -17.66 -8.40
C TYR A 215 -13.47 -17.99 -9.71
N HIS A 216 -13.84 -19.26 -9.86
CA HIS A 216 -14.60 -19.73 -11.01
C HIS A 216 -16.09 -19.77 -10.66
N PHE A 217 -16.90 -19.24 -11.58
CA PHE A 217 -18.35 -19.29 -11.56
C PHE A 217 -18.82 -20.09 -12.77
N SER A 218 -19.50 -21.19 -12.50
CA SER A 218 -20.06 -22.07 -13.52
C SER A 218 -21.26 -21.41 -14.21
N ARG A 219 -21.63 -21.96 -15.37
CA ARG A 219 -22.84 -21.58 -16.10
C ARG A 219 -24.09 -21.52 -15.20
N ALA A 220 -24.25 -22.54 -14.35
CA ALA A 220 -25.42 -22.66 -13.48
C ALA A 220 -25.48 -21.53 -12.45
N GLU A 221 -24.33 -21.11 -11.92
CA GLU A 221 -24.23 -20.03 -10.94
C GLU A 221 -24.51 -18.68 -11.57
N ILE A 222 -23.99 -18.42 -12.78
CA ILE A 222 -24.31 -17.18 -13.51
C ILE A 222 -25.81 -17.11 -13.83
N VAL A 223 -26.43 -18.23 -14.22
CA VAL A 223 -27.89 -18.30 -14.43
C VAL A 223 -28.64 -18.00 -13.14
N GLN A 224 -28.14 -18.47 -11.99
CA GLN A 224 -28.74 -18.16 -10.69
C GLN A 224 -28.67 -16.66 -10.38
N LEU A 225 -27.51 -16.03 -10.60
CA LEU A 225 -27.35 -14.58 -10.41
C LEU A 225 -28.27 -13.76 -11.33
N LEU A 226 -28.47 -14.20 -12.57
CA LEU A 226 -29.40 -13.56 -13.51
C LEU A 226 -30.85 -13.60 -12.99
N LYS A 227 -31.30 -14.75 -12.45
CA LYS A 227 -32.63 -14.86 -11.83
C LYS A 227 -32.78 -13.94 -10.63
N GLU A 228 -31.76 -13.86 -9.77
CA GLU A 228 -31.78 -12.95 -8.62
C GLU A 228 -31.89 -11.48 -9.04
N LEU A 229 -31.30 -11.08 -10.17
CA LEU A 229 -31.46 -9.73 -10.71
C LEU A 229 -32.88 -9.48 -11.24
N GLU A 230 -33.52 -10.47 -11.85
CA GLU A 230 -34.91 -10.37 -12.33
C GLU A 230 -35.88 -10.25 -11.16
N GLU A 231 -35.68 -11.03 -10.10
CA GLU A 231 -36.49 -10.97 -8.86
C GLU A 231 -36.36 -9.63 -8.15
N LYS A 232 -35.15 -9.05 -8.10
CA LYS A 232 -34.91 -7.72 -7.50
C LYS A 232 -35.46 -6.55 -8.33
N LYS A 233 -35.67 -6.72 -9.65
CA LYS A 233 -36.29 -5.70 -10.51
C LYS A 233 -37.81 -5.72 -10.47
N GLY A 234 -38.41 -6.83 -10.05
CA GLY A 234 -39.85 -7.01 -9.93
C GLY A 234 -40.43 -6.54 -8.59
N SER A 235 -39.59 -6.11 -7.65
CA SER A 235 -39.97 -5.61 -6.32
C SER A 235 -39.73 -4.11 -6.18
#